data_AF-A0A7R7HEL3-F1
#
_entry.id   AF-A0A7R7HEL3-F1
#
_cell.length_a   1.000
_cell.length_b   1.000
_cell.length_c   1.000
_cell.angle_alpha   90.00
_cell.angle_beta   90.00
_cell.angle_gamma   90.00
#
_symmetry.space_group_name_H-M   'P 1'
#
loop_
_entity.id
_entity.type
_entity.pdbx_description
1 polymer ?
#
loop_
_entity_poly.entity_id
_entity_poly.type
_entity_poly.pdbx_seq_one_letter_code
_entity_poly.pdbx_strand_id
1 'polypeptide(L)'
;MRNLRENAIYDFIDTAIRRRVSILISDGTSSGKTTFINACLNSIDPKDRILTLEDTRELFPPHANSVHLLASPGDQGTASVTIQHLLEVAHAA
;
A
#
# COMPACT_ATOMS: atom_id res chain seq x y z
N MET A 1 15.05 0.08 15.37
CA MET A 1 15.02 -0.65 16.66
C MET A 1 15.13 0.25 17.90
N ARG A 2 15.78 1.43 17.85
CA ARG A 2 15.82 2.35 19.02
C ARG A 2 14.44 2.89 19.40
N ASN A 3 13.73 3.52 18.45
CA ASN A 3 12.40 4.10 18.68
C ASN A 3 11.39 3.09 19.24
N LEU A 4 11.42 1.85 18.75
CA LEU A 4 10.55 0.77 19.27
C LEU A 4 10.84 0.44 20.75
N ARG A 5 12.11 0.44 21.16
CA ARG A 5 12.51 0.20 22.56
C ARG A 5 12.13 1.35 23.49
N GLU A 6 12.02 2.56 22.95
CA GLU A 6 11.62 3.77 23.67
C GLU A 6 10.09 4.03 23.60
N ASN A 7 9.31 3.07 23.08
CA ASN A 7 7.86 3.18 22.85
C ASN A 7 7.45 4.38 21.94
N ALA A 8 8.38 4.89 21.14
CA ALA A 8 8.13 5.92 20.13
C ALA A 8 7.63 5.28 18.83
N ILE A 9 6.40 4.75 18.88
CA ILE A 9 5.81 3.94 17.79
C ILE A 9 5.64 4.74 16.50
N TYR A 10 5.17 5.99 16.59
CA TYR A 10 5.02 6.86 15.43
C TYR A 10 6.36 7.05 14.72
N ASP A 11 7.40 7.49 15.44
CA ASP A 11 8.72 7.72 14.86
C ASP A 11 9.34 6.45 14.29
N PHE A 12 9.06 5.30 14.90
CA PHE A 12 9.51 4.01 14.37
C PHE A 12 8.91 3.74 12.99
N ILE A 13 7.59 3.92 12.85
CA ILE A 13 6.86 3.65 11.61
C ILE A 13 7.20 4.68 10.54
N ASP A 14 7.19 5.98 10.88
CA ASP A 14 7.56 7.06 9.96
C ASP A 14 9.00 6.88 9.45
N THR A 15 9.95 6.53 10.33
CA THR A 15 11.32 6.23 9.92
C THR A 15 11.39 5.01 9.00
N ALA A 16 10.62 3.94 9.27
CA ALA A 16 10.60 2.75 8.42
C ALA A 16 10.05 3.06 7.02
N ILE A 17 8.98 3.85 6.94
CA ILE A 17 8.36 4.32 5.68
C ILE A 17 9.36 5.17 4.89
N ARG A 18 9.96 6.20 5.52
CA ARG A 18 10.94 7.09 4.86
C ARG A 18 12.19 6.34 4.39
N ARG A 19 12.54 5.24 5.04
CA ARG A 19 13.66 4.36 4.64
C ARG A 19 13.27 3.29 3.64
N ARG A 20 12.03 3.30 3.13
CA ARG A 20 11.48 2.34 2.15
C ARG A 20 11.63 0.88 2.62
N VAL A 21 11.46 0.65 3.91
CA VAL A 21 11.43 -0.71 4.46
C VAL A 21 10.13 -1.38 4.03
N SER A 22 10.19 -2.64 3.60
CA SER A 22 8.97 -3.42 3.33
C SER A 22 8.22 -3.69 4.64
N ILE A 23 6.94 -3.33 4.69
CA ILE A 23 6.08 -3.45 5.88
C ILE A 23 4.90 -4.35 5.55
N LEU A 24 4.67 -5.38 6.39
CA LEU A 24 3.47 -6.20 6.38
C LEU A 24 2.55 -5.77 7.52
N ILE A 25 1.29 -5.47 7.21
CA ILE A 25 0.25 -5.17 8.20
C ILE A 25 -0.71 -6.35 8.24
N SER A 26 -0.81 -7.00 9.39
CA SER A 26 -1.64 -8.19 9.60
C SER A 26 -2.54 -8.02 10.81
N ASP A 27 -3.82 -8.40 10.69
CA ASP A 27 -4.81 -8.42 11.76
C ASP A 27 -6.10 -9.11 11.23
N GLY A 28 -7.13 -9.31 12.06
CA GLY A 28 -8.45 -9.81 11.67
C GLY A 28 -9.21 -8.86 10.72
N THR A 29 -10.32 -9.31 10.16
CA THR A 29 -11.18 -8.48 9.28
C THR A 29 -11.79 -7.31 10.07
N SER A 30 -11.95 -6.14 9.43
CA SER A 30 -12.56 -4.94 10.04
C SER A 30 -11.79 -4.29 11.20
N SER A 31 -10.51 -4.62 11.38
CA SER A 31 -9.61 -4.02 12.41
C SER A 31 -9.05 -2.64 12.05
N GLY A 32 -9.33 -2.13 10.85
CA GLY A 32 -8.85 -0.82 10.39
C GLY A 32 -7.50 -0.83 9.66
N LYS A 33 -7.04 -1.99 9.15
CA LYS A 33 -5.80 -2.11 8.36
C LYS A 33 -5.76 -1.12 7.19
N THR A 34 -6.81 -1.08 6.38
CA THR A 34 -6.90 -0.21 5.21
C THR A 34 -6.88 1.28 5.61
N THR A 35 -7.56 1.63 6.70
CA THR A 35 -7.49 2.98 7.28
C THR A 35 -6.08 3.34 7.74
N PHE A 36 -5.39 2.40 8.40
CA PHE A 36 -4.03 2.60 8.87
C PHE A 36 -3.03 2.75 7.71
N ILE A 37 -3.18 1.95 6.64
CA ILE A 37 -2.37 2.10 5.41
C ILE A 37 -2.59 3.49 4.82
N ASN A 38 -3.84 3.92 4.64
CA ASN A 38 -4.15 5.26 4.12
C ASN A 38 -3.53 6.38 4.97
N ALA A 39 -3.52 6.26 6.29
CA ALA A 39 -2.83 7.21 7.16
C ALA A 39 -1.31 7.21 6.89
N CYS A 40 -0.69 6.02 6.79
CA CYS A 40 0.74 5.85 6.52
C CYS A 40 1.18 6.40 5.16
N LEU A 41 0.30 6.43 4.15
CA LEU A 41 0.62 7.02 2.85
C LEU A 41 1.07 8.48 3.00
N ASN A 42 0.56 9.24 3.96
CA ASN A 42 0.97 10.63 4.21
C ASN A 42 2.43 10.79 4.68
N SER A 43 3.07 9.72 5.18
CA SER A 43 4.48 9.75 5.58
C SER A 43 5.44 9.50 4.42
N ILE A 44 4.96 9.04 3.27
CA ILE A 44 5.80 8.78 2.08
C ILE A 44 6.15 10.12 1.41
N ASP A 45 7.39 10.28 0.92
CA ASP A 45 7.83 11.48 0.22
C ASP A 45 6.86 11.80 -0.95
N PRO A 46 6.32 13.03 -1.06
CA PRO A 46 5.40 13.41 -2.13
C PRO A 46 5.94 13.20 -3.56
N LYS A 47 7.26 13.09 -3.73
CA LYS A 47 7.91 12.84 -5.02
C LYS A 47 7.98 11.36 -5.39
N ASP A 48 7.75 10.45 -4.45
CA ASP A 48 7.75 9.02 -4.72
C ASP A 48 6.52 8.63 -5.56
N ARG A 49 6.71 7.69 -6.48
CA ARG A 49 5.61 7.09 -7.25
C ARG A 49 4.94 6.01 -6.42
N ILE A 50 3.61 6.07 -6.30
CA ILE A 50 2.83 5.05 -5.62
C ILE A 50 2.10 4.20 -6.66
N LEU A 51 2.29 2.89 -6.58
CA LEU A 51 1.56 1.91 -7.36
C LEU A 51 0.78 1.02 -6.39
N THR A 52 -0.55 1.03 -6.50
CA THR A 52 -1.41 0.14 -5.70
C THR A 52 -1.92 -1.02 -6.55
N LEU A 53 -2.02 -2.19 -5.93
CA LEU A 53 -2.60 -3.39 -6.52
C LEU A 53 -3.72 -3.85 -5.58
N GLU A 54 -4.96 -3.72 -6.02
CA GLU A 54 -6.14 -3.91 -5.16
C GLU A 54 -7.20 -4.73 -5.90
N ASP A 55 -8.06 -5.43 -5.16
CA ASP A 55 -9.25 -6.11 -5.70
C ASP A 55 -10.45 -5.15 -5.72
N THR A 56 -10.60 -4.36 -4.67
CA THR A 56 -11.52 -3.23 -4.56
C THR A 56 -10.72 -1.97 -4.25
N ARG A 57 -11.07 -0.84 -4.85
CA ARG A 57 -10.39 0.42 -4.60
C ARG A 57 -10.68 0.92 -3.18
N GLU A 58 -9.68 0.90 -2.31
CA GLU A 58 -9.77 1.41 -0.94
C GLU A 58 -8.58 2.31 -0.53
N LEU A 59 -7.49 2.32 -1.30
CA LEU A 59 -6.32 3.17 -1.04
C LEU A 59 -6.40 4.50 -1.80
N PHE A 60 -6.04 5.58 -1.11
CA PHE A 60 -6.12 6.96 -1.58
C PHE A 60 -4.82 7.72 -1.29
N PRO A 61 -3.71 7.39 -1.98
CA PRO A 61 -2.46 8.12 -1.83
C PRO A 61 -2.64 9.60 -2.24
N PRO A 62 -2.13 10.56 -1.46
CA PRO A 62 -2.18 11.98 -1.81
C PRO A 62 -1.17 12.39 -2.91
N HIS A 63 -0.31 11.45 -3.32
CA HIS A 63 0.78 11.68 -4.27
C HIS A 63 0.26 11.99 -5.67
N ALA A 64 0.83 13.02 -6.31
CA ALA A 64 0.49 13.36 -7.70
C ALA A 64 0.85 12.24 -8.70
N ASN A 65 1.86 11.43 -8.38
CA ASN A 65 2.29 10.29 -9.18
C ASN A 65 1.77 8.97 -8.59
N SER A 66 0.44 8.79 -8.62
CA SER A 66 -0.24 7.59 -8.14
C SER A 66 -0.88 6.82 -9.29
N VAL A 67 -0.65 5.51 -9.36
CA VAL A 67 -1.32 4.60 -10.28
C VAL A 67 -2.02 3.51 -9.49
N HIS A 68 -3.29 3.25 -9.82
CA HIS A 68 -4.09 2.20 -9.21
C HIS A 68 -4.32 1.08 -10.21
N LEU A 69 -3.91 -0.14 -9.87
CA LEU A 69 -4.18 -1.34 -10.63
C LEU A 69 -5.23 -2.17 -9.90
N LEU A 70 -6.35 -2.45 -10.57
CA LEU A 70 -7.47 -3.19 -10.00
C LEU A 70 -7.58 -4.58 -10.63
N ALA A 71 -7.62 -5.62 -9.79
CA ALA A 71 -7.92 -6.97 -10.23
C ALA A 71 -9.40 -7.04 -10.65
N SER A 72 -9.68 -7.80 -11.70
CA SER A 72 -11.04 -8.01 -12.19
C SER A 72 -11.25 -9.52 -12.34
N PRO A 73 -11.98 -10.17 -11.42
CA PRO A 73 -12.22 -11.61 -11.43
C PRO A 73 -13.16 -12.08 -12.56
N GLY A 74 -13.06 -11.58 -13.79
CA GLY A 74 -13.75 -12.14 -14.97
C GLY A 74 -15.29 -12.17 -14.93
N ASP A 75 -15.90 -11.56 -13.92
CA ASP A 75 -17.34 -11.49 -13.65
C ASP A 75 -18.00 -10.23 -14.24
N GLN A 76 -17.18 -9.27 -14.70
CA GLN A 76 -17.61 -7.98 -15.27
C GLN A 76 -17.02 -7.71 -16.68
N GLY A 77 -16.30 -8.67 -17.30
CA GLY A 77 -15.60 -8.45 -18.59
C GLY A 77 -14.91 -9.68 -19.20
N THR A 78 -14.30 -9.50 -20.39
CA THR A 78 -13.73 -10.57 -21.24
C THR A 78 -12.40 -11.17 -20.76
N ALA A 79 -11.75 -10.60 -19.74
CA ALA A 79 -10.46 -11.07 -19.23
C ALA A 79 -10.46 -11.15 -17.70
N SER A 80 -9.97 -12.27 -17.16
CA SER A 80 -9.76 -12.47 -15.73
C SER A 80 -8.36 -11.98 -15.33
N VAL A 81 -8.30 -10.90 -14.56
CA VAL A 81 -7.06 -10.27 -14.09
C VAL A 81 -6.95 -10.46 -12.58
N THR A 82 -5.94 -11.21 -12.15
CA THR A 82 -5.66 -11.46 -10.74
C THR A 82 -4.64 -10.45 -10.20
N ILE A 83 -4.51 -10.34 -8.87
CA ILE A 83 -3.43 -9.57 -8.24
C ILE A 83 -2.05 -10.05 -8.72
N GLN A 84 -1.89 -11.35 -8.99
CA GLN A 84 -0.65 -11.91 -9.53
C GLN A 84 -0.32 -11.34 -10.93
N HIS A 85 -1.31 -11.26 -11.82
CA HIS A 85 -1.13 -10.63 -13.13
C HIS A 85 -0.75 -9.15 -12.99
N LEU A 86 -1.35 -8.44 -12.04
CA LEU A 86 -1.02 -7.03 -11.77
C LEU A 86 0.42 -6.88 -11.24
N LEU A 87 0.88 -7.81 -10.40
CA LEU A 87 2.22 -7.80 -9.85
C LEU A 87 3.27 -7.99 -10.94
N GLU A 88 3.01 -8.89 -11.90
CA GLU A 88 3.90 -9.14 -13.04
C GLU A 88 4.09 -7.90 -13.93
N VAL A 89 3.00 -7.16 -14.21
CA VAL A 89 3.10 -5.91 -15.00
C VAL A 89 3.69 -4.75 -14.19
N ALA A 90 3.47 -4.72 -12.87
CA ALA A 90 4.05 -3.72 -11.97
C ALA A 90 5.58 -3.75 -11.95
N HIS A 91 6.18 -4.95 -12.01
CA HIS A 91 7.64 -5.10 -12.08
C HIS A 91 8.24 -4.59 -13.39
N ALA A 92 7.45 -4.49 -14.46
CA ALA A 92 7.90 -4.03 -15.78
C ALA A 92 7.70 -2.51 -16.00
N ALA A 93 7.14 -1.80 -15.02
CA ALA A 93 6.70 -0.40 -15.13
C ALA A 93 7.53 0.57 -14.28
#